data_AF-A0A7W1G0H7-F1
#
_entry.id   AF-A0A7W1G0H7-F1
#
_cell.length_a   1.000
_cell.length_b   1.000
_cell.length_c   1.000
_cell.angle_alpha   90.00
_cell.angle_beta   90.00
_cell.angle_gamma   90.00
#
_symmetry.space_group_name_H-M   'P 1'
#
loop_
_entity.id
_entity.type
_entity.pdbx_description
1 polymer ?
#
loop_
_entity_poly.entity_id
_entity_poly.type
_entity_poly.pdbx_seq_one_letter_code
_entity_poly.pdbx_strand_id
1 'polypeptide(L)'
;KLNLPVENAPNINFNTPSFPSSSSEPGVIGAVSVQKVKTLSKPLPGRESVYVVFVESVTEAPAQKDYKAQQATEISTMQPRVDYEVFDALKENAKVVDHLVKFY
;
A
#
# COMPACT_ATOMS: atom_id res chain seq x y z
N LYS A 1 -16.65 -28.45 12.22
CA LYS A 1 -15.44 -27.62 12.47
C LYS A 1 -14.70 -27.51 11.15
N LEU A 2 -14.37 -26.30 10.69
CA LEU A 2 -13.49 -26.11 9.53
C LEU A 2 -12.10 -26.56 9.97
N ASN A 3 -11.64 -27.71 9.48
CA ASN A 3 -10.37 -28.34 9.86
C ASN A 3 -9.19 -27.65 9.13
N LEU A 4 -9.13 -26.32 9.24
CA LEU A 4 -8.15 -25.50 8.54
C LEU A 4 -6.82 -25.55 9.31
N PRO A 5 -5.69 -25.76 8.61
CA PRO A 5 -4.38 -25.69 9.23
C PRO A 5 -4.09 -24.27 9.71
N VAL A 6 -3.51 -24.14 10.90
CA VAL A 6 -3.00 -22.84 11.40
C VAL A 6 -1.64 -22.59 10.76
N GLU A 7 -1.53 -21.50 10.03
CA GLU A 7 -0.28 -21.06 9.44
C GLU A 7 0.35 -19.95 10.29
N ASN A 8 1.66 -20.06 10.54
CA ASN A 8 2.42 -19.02 11.22
C ASN A 8 2.97 -18.04 10.18
N ALA A 9 2.66 -16.76 10.36
CA ALA A 9 3.11 -15.68 9.50
C ALA A 9 4.00 -14.72 10.30
N PRO A 10 5.32 -14.97 10.39
CA PRO A 10 6.24 -14.08 11.09
C PRO A 10 6.55 -12.82 10.27
N ASN A 11 6.83 -11.72 10.97
CA ASN A 11 7.32 -10.46 10.40
C ASN A 11 6.41 -9.78 9.36
N ILE A 12 5.09 -9.95 9.47
CA ILE A 12 4.13 -9.27 8.60
C ILE A 12 4.16 -7.75 8.86
N ASN A 13 4.48 -7.00 7.81
CA ASN A 13 4.54 -5.54 7.80
C ASN A 13 4.12 -4.99 6.41
N PHE A 14 4.10 -3.67 6.25
CA PHE A 14 3.67 -3.04 4.98
C PHE A 14 4.55 -3.37 3.76
N ASN A 15 5.79 -3.85 3.96
CA ASN A 15 6.67 -4.30 2.89
C ASN A 15 6.48 -5.78 2.52
N THR A 16 5.67 -6.54 3.28
CA THR A 16 5.36 -7.95 3.00
C THR A 16 3.93 -8.06 2.52
N PRO A 17 3.67 -7.97 1.20
CA PRO A 17 2.30 -7.90 0.66
C PRO A 17 1.56 -9.24 0.69
N SER A 18 2.17 -10.35 1.14
CA SER A 18 1.56 -11.68 1.15
C SER A 18 1.89 -12.46 2.43
N PHE A 19 1.02 -13.42 2.78
CA PHE A 19 1.32 -14.47 3.75
C PHE A 19 2.17 -15.57 3.09
N PRO A 20 2.88 -16.42 3.86
CA PRO A 20 3.79 -17.42 3.29
C PRO A 20 3.14 -18.38 2.26
N SER A 21 1.85 -18.69 2.42
CA SER A 21 1.07 -19.52 1.47
C SER A 21 0.13 -18.75 0.54
N SER A 22 0.02 -17.42 0.66
CA SER A 22 -0.99 -16.64 -0.06
C SER A 22 -0.41 -15.77 -1.17
N SER A 23 -1.28 -15.36 -2.09
CA SER A 23 -1.04 -14.25 -3.00
C SER A 23 -1.06 -12.90 -2.26
N SER A 24 -0.92 -11.80 -3.00
CA SER A 24 -0.90 -10.45 -2.45
C SER A 24 -2.24 -10.08 -1.78
N GLU A 25 -2.21 -9.83 -0.48
CA GLU A 25 -3.38 -9.56 0.38
C GLU A 25 -3.22 -8.26 1.20
N PRO A 26 -2.96 -7.11 0.55
CA PRO A 26 -2.62 -5.85 1.23
C PRO A 26 -3.73 -5.35 2.17
N GLY A 27 -5.00 -5.60 1.83
CA GLY A 27 -6.14 -5.23 2.67
C GLY A 27 -6.16 -6.00 4.00
N VAL A 28 -5.84 -7.30 3.96
CA VAL A 28 -5.76 -8.15 5.16
C VAL A 28 -4.57 -7.73 6.02
N ILE A 29 -3.41 -7.51 5.42
CA ILE A 29 -2.20 -7.03 6.12
C ILE A 29 -2.44 -5.67 6.77
N GLY A 30 -3.11 -4.75 6.07
CA GLY A 30 -3.51 -3.45 6.61
C GLY A 30 -4.41 -3.60 7.83
N ALA A 31 -5.44 -4.45 7.77
CA ALA A 31 -6.35 -4.69 8.89
C ALA A 31 -5.64 -5.32 10.10
N VAL A 32 -4.69 -6.24 9.87
CA VAL A 32 -3.90 -6.89 10.92
C VAL A 32 -2.94 -5.91 11.59
N SER A 33 -2.39 -4.94 10.85
CA SER A 33 -1.40 -3.97 11.38
C SER A 33 -1.93 -3.08 12.51
N VAL A 34 -3.26 -2.90 12.58
CA VAL A 34 -3.93 -2.09 13.63
C VAL A 34 -4.68 -2.94 14.65
N GLN A 35 -4.62 -4.27 14.52
CA GLN A 35 -5.34 -5.19 15.40
C GLN A 35 -4.60 -5.36 16.74
N LYS A 36 -5.38 -5.52 17.82
CA LYS A 36 -4.83 -5.72 19.17
C LYS A 36 -4.13 -7.08 19.30
N VAL A 37 -2.98 -7.09 19.97
CA VAL A 37 -2.25 -8.32 20.32
C VAL A 37 -3.12 -9.26 21.16
N LYS A 38 -2.92 -10.57 20.98
CA LYS A 38 -3.65 -11.66 21.63
C LYS A 38 -5.16 -11.66 21.34
N THR A 39 -5.57 -11.13 20.19
CA THR A 39 -6.97 -11.14 19.76
C THR A 39 -7.14 -11.83 18.42
N LEU A 40 -8.30 -12.47 18.24
CA LEU A 40 -8.73 -13.03 16.97
C LEU A 40 -9.51 -11.98 16.17
N SER A 41 -9.24 -11.90 14.88
CA SER A 41 -9.91 -10.96 13.99
C SER A 41 -11.35 -11.40 13.72
N LYS A 42 -12.17 -10.45 13.28
CA LYS A 42 -13.36 -10.80 12.50
C LYS A 42 -12.92 -11.38 11.14
N PRO A 43 -13.79 -12.11 10.42
CA PRO A 43 -13.47 -12.53 9.06
C PRO A 43 -13.09 -11.32 8.20
N LEU A 44 -11.87 -11.32 7.69
CA LEU A 44 -11.30 -10.27 6.86
C LEU A 44 -11.48 -10.67 5.39
N PRO A 45 -12.14 -9.84 4.56
CA PRO A 45 -12.21 -10.09 3.14
C PRO A 45 -10.82 -9.85 2.53
N GLY A 46 -10.20 -10.92 2.05
CA GLY A 46 -9.06 -10.86 1.15
C GLY A 46 -9.53 -10.78 -0.30
N ARG A 47 -8.56 -10.70 -1.21
CA ARG A 47 -8.80 -10.52 -2.64
C ARG A 47 -9.40 -11.75 -3.29
N GLU A 48 -8.88 -12.93 -2.94
CA GLU A 48 -9.34 -14.21 -3.48
C GLU A 48 -9.89 -15.15 -2.39
N SER A 49 -9.84 -14.76 -1.11
CA SER A 49 -10.28 -15.60 0.01
C SER A 49 -10.64 -14.80 1.27
N VAL A 50 -11.15 -15.48 2.31
CA VAL A 50 -11.52 -14.87 3.60
C VAL A 50 -10.57 -15.36 4.69
N TYR A 51 -10.03 -14.43 5.47
CA TYR A 51 -9.01 -14.70 6.49
C TYR A 51 -9.54 -14.50 7.90
N VAL A 52 -9.05 -15.32 8.84
CA VAL A 52 -9.19 -15.08 10.27
C VAL A 52 -7.80 -15.11 10.87
N VAL A 53 -7.37 -13.99 11.46
CA VAL A 53 -5.99 -13.80 11.91
C VAL A 53 -5.96 -13.63 13.42
N PHE A 54 -5.01 -14.32 14.06
CA PHE A 54 -4.70 -14.14 15.46
C PHE A 54 -3.36 -13.42 15.59
N VAL A 55 -3.34 -12.25 16.22
CA VAL A 55 -2.11 -11.47 16.40
C VAL A 55 -1.38 -11.97 17.63
N GLU A 56 -0.26 -12.66 17.44
CA GLU A 56 0.52 -13.24 18.56
C GLU A 56 1.33 -12.18 19.31
N SER A 57 2.04 -11.32 18.58
CA SER A 57 2.85 -10.22 19.10
C SER A 57 2.95 -9.09 18.07
N VAL A 58 3.23 -7.88 18.54
CA VAL A 58 3.53 -6.72 17.69
C VAL A 58 4.86 -6.14 18.17
N THR A 59 5.76 -5.92 17.22
CA THR A 59 7.03 -5.24 17.46
C THR A 59 6.89 -3.82 16.91
N GLU A 60 6.94 -2.83 17.80
CA GLU A 60 6.87 -1.43 17.38
C GLU A 60 8.11 -1.04 16.57
N ALA A 61 7.89 -0.36 15.45
CA ALA A 61 8.98 0.20 14.68
C ALA A 61 9.70 1.28 15.51
N PRO A 62 11.04 1.31 15.51
CA PRO A 62 11.77 2.32 16.24
C PRO A 62 11.43 3.72 15.71
N ALA A 63 11.26 4.67 16.62
CA ALA A 63 11.01 6.05 16.24
C ALA A 63 12.17 6.58 15.38
N GLN A 64 11.83 7.04 14.18
CA GLN A 64 12.82 7.59 13.28
C GLN A 64 13.16 9.02 13.67
N LYS A 65 14.43 9.28 13.95
CA LYS A 65 14.93 10.59 14.42
C LYS A 65 15.22 11.58 13.29
N ASP A 66 15.49 11.09 12.09
CA ASP A 66 15.81 11.91 10.92
C ASP A 66 15.10 11.35 9.68
N TYR A 67 14.48 12.25 8.92
CA TYR A 67 13.71 11.96 7.71
C TYR A 67 14.39 12.48 6.44
N LYS A 68 15.60 13.05 6.52
CA LYS A 68 16.31 13.62 5.35
C LYS A 68 16.50 12.63 4.21
N ALA A 69 16.80 11.37 4.54
CA ALA A 69 16.96 10.33 3.52
C ALA A 69 15.65 10.04 2.78
N GLN A 70 14.55 9.89 3.53
CA GLN A 70 13.22 9.66 2.98
C GLN A 70 12.76 10.86 2.16
N GLN A 71 12.98 12.08 2.65
CA GLN A 71 12.68 13.30 1.91
C GLN A 71 13.45 13.35 0.58
N ALA A 72 14.74 13.02 0.57
CA ALA A 72 15.53 12.99 -0.66
C ALA A 72 15.01 11.94 -1.66
N THR A 73 14.60 10.77 -1.17
CA THR A 73 13.98 9.71 -2.01
C THR A 73 12.65 10.18 -2.61
N GLU A 74 11.79 10.81 -1.81
CA GLU A 74 10.50 11.33 -2.27
C GLU A 74 10.70 12.44 -3.32
N ILE A 75 11.61 13.38 -3.07
CA ILE A 75 11.95 14.45 -4.03
C ILE A 75 12.43 13.85 -5.36
N SER A 76 13.33 12.86 -5.32
CA SER A 76 13.84 12.18 -6.51
C SER A 76 12.74 11.46 -7.29
N THR A 77 11.72 10.93 -6.58
CA THR A 77 10.57 10.28 -7.20
C THR A 77 9.61 11.28 -7.84
N MET A 78 9.49 12.48 -7.26
CA MET A 78 8.62 13.56 -7.77
C MET A 78 9.24 14.34 -8.93
N GLN A 79 10.57 14.56 -8.93
CA GLN A 79 11.26 15.39 -9.92
C GLN A 79 10.89 15.09 -11.39
N PRO A 80 10.82 13.83 -11.85
CA PRO A 80 10.47 13.53 -13.25
C PRO A 80 9.04 13.89 -13.64
N ARG A 81 8.13 14.08 -12.68
CA ARG A 81 6.72 14.43 -12.95
C ARG A 81 6.54 15.93 -13.23
N VAL A 82 7.45 16.75 -12.71
CA VAL A 82 7.35 18.22 -12.78
C VAL A 82 7.27 18.70 -14.23
N ASP A 83 8.04 18.12 -15.15
CA ASP A 83 8.06 18.58 -16.54
C ASP A 83 6.70 18.37 -17.25
N TYR A 84 6.04 17.24 -17.00
CA TYR A 84 4.71 16.95 -17.56
C TYR A 84 3.64 17.82 -16.92
N GLU A 85 3.66 17.93 -15.59
CA GLU A 85 2.67 18.73 -14.85
C GLU A 85 2.76 20.23 -15.19
N VAL A 86 3.97 20.75 -15.41
CA VAL A 86 4.18 22.14 -15.87
C VAL A 86 3.63 22.34 -17.29
N PHE A 87 3.88 21.40 -18.19
CA PHE A 87 3.34 21.49 -19.55
C PHE A 87 1.80 21.47 -19.57
N ASP A 88 1.18 20.56 -18.81
CA ASP A 88 -0.28 20.47 -18.69
C ASP A 88 -0.87 21.73 -18.06
N ALA A 89 -0.26 22.26 -16.99
CA ALA A 89 -0.69 23.51 -16.37
C ALA A 89 -0.60 24.72 -17.33
N LEU A 90 0.46 24.80 -18.14
CA LEU A 90 0.61 25.84 -19.15
C LEU A 90 -0.45 25.69 -20.27
N LYS A 91 -0.73 24.46 -20.71
CA LYS A 91 -1.75 24.16 -21.72
C LYS A 91 -3.15 24.55 -21.24
N GLU A 92 -3.50 24.22 -20.00
CA GLU A 92 -4.77 24.60 -19.39
C GLU A 92 -4.90 26.13 -19.26
N ASN A 93 -3.85 26.80 -18.77
CA ASN A 93 -3.85 28.26 -18.63
C ASN A 93 -3.93 29.00 -19.98
N ALA A 94 -3.31 28.44 -21.01
CA ALA A 94 -3.38 28.96 -22.38
C ALA A 94 -4.74 28.75 -23.05
N LYS A 95 -5.67 28.00 -22.42
CA LYS A 95 -7.02 27.69 -22.94
C LYS A 95 -6.99 27.18 -24.38
N VAL A 96 -6.02 26.31 -24.69
CA VAL A 96 -5.82 25.79 -26.05
C VAL A 96 -7.06 24.99 -26.47
N VAL A 97 -7.67 25.39 -27.58
CA VAL A 97 -8.81 24.66 -28.18
C VAL A 97 -8.25 23.61 -29.13
N ASP A 98 -8.43 22.35 -28.78
CA ASP A 98 -7.97 21.23 -29.61
C ASP A 98 -9.01 20.89 -30.69
N HIS A 99 -8.58 20.83 -31.95
CA HIS A 99 -9.41 20.52 -33.11
C HIS A 99 -8.98 19.20 -33.76
N LEU A 100 -8.87 18.13 -32.95
CA LEU A 100 -8.46 16.78 -33.39
C LEU A 100 -9.24 16.24 -34.60
N VAL A 101 -10.49 16.67 -34.78
CA VAL A 101 -11.37 16.23 -35.89
C VAL A 101 -10.93 16.76 -37.26
N LYS A 102 -10.02 17.74 -37.33
CA LYS A 102 -9.52 18.32 -38.60
C LYS A 102 -8.25 17.67 -39.15
N PHE A 103 -7.69 16.67 -38.45
CA PHE A 103 -6.42 16.01 -38.81
C PHE A 103 -6.59 14.60 -39.41
N TYR A 104 -7.82 14.22 -39.81
CA TYR A 104 -8.12 12.99 -40.57
C TYR A 104 -8.69 13.32 -41.94
#